data_AF-A0A820XZY1-F1
#
_entry.id   AF-A0A820XZY1-F1
#
_cell.length_a   1.000
_cell.length_b   1.000
_cell.length_c   1.000
_cell.angle_alpha   90.00
_cell.angle_beta   90.00
_cell.angle_gamma   90.00
#
_symmetry.space_group_name_H-M   'P 1'
#
loop_
_entity.id
_entity.type
_entity.pdbx_description
1 polymer ?
#
loop_
_entity_poly.entity_id
_entity_poly.type
_entity_poly.pdbx_seq_one_letter_code
_entity_poly.pdbx_strand_id
1 'polypeptide(L)' 'MKALSYVPSEWGHDVCKLLNIRVDNDWRLLGKRFGYSTSELKYWAMQTDPSMSLLNEWFMTHKTDEAIYGL' A
#
# COMPACT_ATOMS: atom_id res chain seq x y z
N MET A 1 -10.74 7.45 15.80
CA MET A 1 -11.24 6.50 14.78
C MET A 1 -10.02 5.73 14.27
N LYS A 2 -9.89 4.43 14.57
CA LYS A 2 -8.76 3.62 14.07
C LYS A 2 -9.08 3.31 12.61
N ALA A 3 -8.30 3.81 11.67
CA ALA A 3 -8.41 3.33 10.29
C ALA A 3 -8.17 1.81 10.32
N LEU A 4 -9.09 1.03 9.77
CA LEU A 4 -8.85 -0.40 9.56
C LEU A 4 -7.70 -0.51 8.56
N SER A 5 -6.54 -0.96 9.03
CA SER A 5 -5.48 -1.41 8.13
C SER A 5 -5.74 -2.87 7.78
N TYR A 6 -5.68 -3.18 6.49
CA TYR A 6 -5.76 -4.53 5.96
C TYR A 6 -4.40 -5.22 5.96
N VAL A 7 -3.33 -4.43 6.12
CA VAL A 7 -1.94 -4.89 6.28
C VAL A 7 -1.77 -5.49 7.68
N PRO A 8 -1.15 -6.67 7.82
CA PRO A 8 -0.84 -7.26 9.12
C PRO A 8 0.00 -6.33 10.00
N SER A 9 -0.41 -6.17 11.26
CA SER A 9 0.22 -5.23 12.19
C SER A 9 1.62 -5.63 12.65
N GLU A 10 1.94 -6.93 12.56
CA GLU A 10 3.20 -7.52 13.02
C GLU A 10 4.41 -6.97 12.27
N TRP A 11 4.25 -6.64 10.99
CA TRP A 11 5.33 -6.14 10.15
C TRP A 11 4.95 -4.89 9.33
N GLY A 12 3.65 -4.61 9.15
CA GLY A 12 3.17 -3.56 8.26
C GLY A 12 3.73 -2.18 8.59
N HIS A 13 3.76 -1.83 9.88
CA HIS A 13 4.31 -0.55 10.32
C HIS A 13 5.80 -0.40 10.02
N ASP A 14 6.59 -1.46 10.18
CA ASP A 14 8.03 -1.39 9.94
C ASP A 14 8.36 -1.32 8.45
N VAL A 15 7.62 -2.04 7.61
CA VAL A 15 7.72 -1.90 6.15
C VAL A 15 7.34 -0.48 5.72
N CYS A 16 6.27 0.10 6.27
CA CYS A 16 5.86 1.47 5.94
C CYS A 16 6.91 2.50 6.35
N LYS A 17 7.58 2.33 7.49
CA LYS A 17 8.72 3.18 7.88
C LYS A 17 9.84 3.15 6.84
N LEU A 18 10.18 1.97 6.30
CA LEU A 18 11.21 1.82 5.28
C LEU A 18 10.78 2.43 3.95
N LEU A 19 9.54 2.17 3.52
CA LEU A 19 9.02 2.60 2.23
C LEU A 19 8.67 4.09 2.16
N ASN A 20 8.43 4.76 3.29
CA ASN A 20 8.17 6.20 3.33
C ASN A 20 9.46 7.05 3.33
N ILE A 21 10.64 6.43 3.38
CA ILE A 21 11.91 7.15 3.19
C ILE A 21 12.03 7.49 1.71
N ARG A 22 12.28 8.77 1.38
CA ARG A 22 12.40 9.22 0.00
C ARG A 22 13.69 8.72 -0.64
N VAL A 23 13.59 7.63 -1.39
CA VAL A 23 14.66 7.02 -2.20
C VAL A 23 14.09 6.51 -3.53
N ASP A 24 14.95 6.00 -4.41
CA ASP A 24 14.54 5.48 -5.73
C ASP A 24 13.68 4.21 -5.64
N ASN A 25 13.88 3.42 -4.59
CA ASN A 25 13.21 2.15 -4.33
C ASN A 25 12.12 2.24 -3.25
N ASP A 26 11.44 3.38 -3.16
CA ASP A 26 10.40 3.62 -2.16
C ASP A 26 8.99 3.22 -2.64
N TRP A 27 7.96 3.54 -1.85
CA TRP A 27 6.57 3.15 -2.14
C TRP A 27 6.09 3.57 -3.55
N ARG A 28 6.66 4.61 -4.15
CA ARG A 28 6.27 5.07 -5.50
C ARG A 28 6.71 4.08 -6.57
N LEU A 29 7.89 3.48 -6.41
CA LEU A 29 8.35 2.42 -7.30
C LEU A 29 7.47 1.19 -7.14
N LEU A 30 7.16 0.81 -5.90
CA LEU A 30 6.28 -0.32 -5.61
C LEU A 30 4.89 -0.13 -6.24
N GLY A 31 4.29 1.05 -6.08
CA GLY A 31 2.96 1.33 -6.65
C GLY A 31 2.93 1.27 -8.17
N LYS A 32 3.99 1.73 -8.84
CA LYS A 32 4.14 1.55 -10.30
C LYS A 32 4.24 0.06 -10.67
N ARG A 33 4.94 -0.75 -9.87
CA ARG A 33 5.06 -2.20 -10.11
C ARG A 33 3.74 -2.95 -9.87
N PHE A 34 2.92 -2.46 -8.96
CA PHE A 34 1.53 -2.93 -8.76
C PHE A 34 0.57 -2.47 -9.86
N GLY A 35 1.02 -1.60 -10.78
CA GLY A 35 0.20 -1.14 -11.91
C GLY A 35 -0.66 0.07 -11.62
N TYR A 36 -0.51 0.72 -10.45
CA TYR A 36 -1.27 1.92 -10.13
C TYR A 36 -0.87 3.11 -11.00
N SER A 37 -1.85 3.93 -11.34
CA SER A 37 -1.71 5.12 -12.16
C SER A 37 -0.97 6.25 -11.44
N THR A 38 -0.45 7.21 -12.21
CA THR A 38 0.17 8.41 -11.64
C THR A 38 -0.80 9.22 -10.78
N SER A 39 -2.10 9.19 -11.09
CA SER A 39 -3.13 9.90 -10.32
C SER A 39 -3.34 9.29 -8.95
N GLU A 40 -3.38 7.96 -8.84
CA GLU A 40 -3.49 7.25 -7.56
C GLU A 40 -2.24 7.50 -6.70
N LEU A 41 -1.05 7.45 -7.30
CA LEU A 41 0.17 7.78 -6.58
C LEU A 41 0.16 9.22 -6.06
N LYS A 42 -0.31 10.20 -6.84
CA LYS A 42 -0.46 11.58 -6.37
C LYS A 42 -1.48 11.69 -5.23
N TYR A 43 -2.56 10.92 -5.30
CA TYR A 43 -3.56 10.87 -4.23
C TYR A 43 -2.96 10.33 -2.91
N TRP A 44 -2.22 9.22 -2.96
CA TRP A 44 -1.59 8.66 -1.76
C TRP A 44 -0.45 9.53 -1.21
N ALA A 45 0.24 10.28 -2.06
CA ALA A 45 1.25 11.24 -1.61
C ALA A 45 0.70 12.33 -0.67
N MET A 46 -0.61 12.57 -0.66
CA MET A 46 -1.29 13.52 0.23
C MET A 46 -1.73 12.89 1.56
N GLN A 47 -1.59 11.57 1.72
CA GLN A 47 -2.00 10.86 2.93
C GLN A 47 -0.92 10.94 3.99
N THR A 48 -1.31 10.77 5.26
CA THR A 48 -0.38 10.77 6.40
C THR A 48 0.66 9.64 6.30
N ASP A 49 0.27 8.48 5.77
CA ASP A 49 1.15 7.34 5.50
C ASP A 49 0.88 6.80 4.08
N PRO A 50 1.57 7.35 3.06
CA PRO A 50 1.37 6.97 1.67
C PRO A 50 1.59 5.47 1.41
N SER A 51 2.63 4.90 2.01
CA SER A 51 2.94 3.47 1.84
C SER A 51 1.87 2.56 2.45
N MET A 52 1.30 2.93 3.62
CA MET A 52 0.21 2.19 4.23
C MET A 52 -1.08 2.31 3.41
N SER A 53 -1.38 3.48 2.86
CA SER A 53 -2.53 3.65 1.95
C SER A 53 -2.43 2.75 0.71
N LEU A 54 -1.27 2.71 0.07
CA LEU A 54 -1.00 1.82 -1.07
C LEU A 54 -1.13 0.35 -0.68
N LEU A 55 -0.50 -0.07 0.43
CA LEU A 55 -0.54 -1.48 0.85
C LEU A 55 -1.96 -1.90 1.24
N ASN A 56 -2.73 -1.04 1.91
CA ASN A 56 -4.13 -1.33 2.22
C ASN A 56 -4.94 -1.59 0.95
N GLU A 57 -4.82 -0.74 -0.07
CA GLU A 57 -5.49 -0.95 -1.37
C GLU A 57 -5.11 -2.27 -2.01
N TRP A 58 -3.79 -2.56 -2.05
CA TRP A 58 -3.28 -3.80 -2.63
C TRP A 58 -3.80 -5.03 -1.88
N PHE A 59 -3.77 -5.04 -0.55
CA PHE A 59 -4.31 -6.14 0.25
C PHE A 59 -5.82 -6.30 0.08
N MET A 60 -6.59 -5.21 -0.02
CA MET A 60 -8.04 -5.29 -0.23
C MET A 60 -8.38 -5.92 -1.58
N THR A 61 -7.70 -5.47 -2.64
CA THR A 61 -7.92 -5.98 -4.00
C THR A 61 -7.53 -7.46 -4.10
N HIS A 62 -6.38 -7.85 -3.55
CA HIS A 62 -5.87 -9.21 -3.72
C HIS A 62 -6.46 -10.23 -2.73
N LYS A 63 -6.90 -9.81 -1.52
CA LYS A 63 -7.75 -10.67 -0.66
C LYS A 63 -9.09 -10.95 -1.31
N THR A 64 -9.61 -9.99 -2.05
CA THR A 64 -10.86 -10.18 -2.81
C THR A 64 -10.63 -11.17 -3.95
N ASP A 65 -9.48 -11.11 -4.63
CA ASP A 65 -9.10 -12.09 -5.65
C ASP A 65 -8.90 -13.50 -5.06
N GLU A 66 -8.21 -13.67 -3.94
CA GLU A 66 -8.10 -14.97 -3.25
C GLU A 66 -9.47 -15.53 -2.87
N ALA A 67 -10.37 -14.69 -2.35
CA ALA A 67 -11.72 -15.11 -1.98
C ALA A 67 -12.62 -15.45 -3.18
N ILE A 68 -12.43 -14.77 -4.33
CA ILE A 68 -13.21 -14.99 -5.55
C ILE A 68 -12.66 -16.18 -6.36
N TYR A 69 -11.34 -16.32 -6.43
CA TYR A 69 -10.66 -17.32 -7.27
C TYR A 69 -10.15 -18.54 -6.49
N GLY A 70 -10.22 -18.54 -5.16
CA GLY A 70 -9.94 -19.70 -4.31
C GLY A 70 -8.51 -20.22 -4.41
N LEU A 71 -7.53 -19.32 -4.56
CA LEU A 71 -6.11 -19.64 -4.60
C LEU A 71 -5.52 -19.81 -3.20
#